data_AF-A0A1V4RGK9-F1
#
_entry.id   AF-A0A1V4RGK9-F1
#
_cell.length_a   1.000
_cell.length_b   1.000
_cell.length_c   1.000
_cell.angle_alpha   90.00
_cell.angle_beta   90.00
_cell.angle_gamma   90.00
#
_symmetry.space_group_name_H-M   'P 1'
#
loop_
_entity.id
_entity.type
_entity.pdbx_description
1 polymer ?
#
loop_
_entity_poly.entity_id
_entity_poly.type
_entity_poly.pdbx_seq_one_letter_code
_entity_poly.pdbx_strand_id
1 'polypeptide(L)'
;MQELGEKIEMICHFAGGGVTPCRFRWQNRVYHIVRVSSSWESRRGTVKYYHYVVRTSADDVYEIHLNTETMGWVIDCEYSNGA
;
A
#
# COMPACT_ATOMS: atom_id res chain seq x y z
N MET A 1 -0.50 -9.10 13.44
CA MET A 1 -1.23 -8.47 12.32
C MET A 1 -2.27 -7.57 12.92
N GLN A 2 -2.20 -6.28 12.61
CA GLN A 2 -3.15 -5.28 13.07
C GLN A 2 -3.88 -4.71 11.86
N GLU A 3 -5.21 -4.79 11.85
CA GLU A 3 -6.05 -4.12 10.85
C GLU A 3 -6.17 -2.63 11.18
N LEU A 4 -6.02 -1.78 10.17
CA LEU A 4 -5.96 -0.31 10.33
C LEU A 4 -7.06 0.39 9.54
N GLY A 5 -7.15 0.16 8.23
CA GLY A 5 -8.11 0.84 7.35
C GLY A 5 -7.88 2.35 7.22
N GLU A 6 -6.63 2.81 7.41
CA GLU A 6 -6.28 4.23 7.45
C GLU A 6 -5.88 4.79 6.09
N LYS A 7 -6.34 6.00 5.77
CA LYS A 7 -5.95 6.70 4.53
C LYS A 7 -4.51 7.20 4.60
N ILE A 8 -3.79 7.08 3.50
CA ILE A 8 -2.41 7.54 3.36
C ILE A 8 -2.21 8.39 2.12
N GLU A 9 -1.18 9.21 2.16
CA GLU A 9 -0.65 9.85 0.97
C GLU A 9 0.42 8.96 0.35
N MET A 10 0.34 8.74 -0.96
CA MET A 10 1.23 7.82 -1.66
C MET A 10 1.92 8.52 -2.83
N ILE A 11 3.21 8.25 -2.98
CA ILE A 11 3.95 8.52 -4.21
C ILE A 11 4.12 7.21 -4.96
N CYS A 12 3.69 7.20 -6.22
CA CYS A 12 3.78 6.05 -7.11
C CYS A 12 4.56 6.36 -8.37
N HIS A 13 5.11 5.32 -8.97
CA HIS A 13 5.57 5.33 -10.35
C HIS A 13 4.50 4.67 -11.24
N PHE A 14 4.09 5.37 -12.29
CA PHE A 14 3.13 4.86 -13.28
C PHE A 14 3.87 4.59 -14.58
N ALA A 15 3.86 3.34 -15.04
CA ALA A 15 4.51 2.94 -16.28
C ALA A 15 3.85 1.69 -16.88
N GLY A 16 3.72 1.65 -18.21
CA GLY A 16 3.20 0.47 -18.92
C GLY A 16 1.80 0.04 -18.50
N GLY A 17 0.96 0.97 -18.03
CA GLY A 17 -0.38 0.67 -17.50
C GLY A 17 -0.40 0.11 -16.07
N GLY A 18 0.76 -0.04 -15.43
CA GLY A 18 0.90 -0.44 -14.04
C GLY A 18 1.13 0.75 -13.10
N VAL A 19 0.89 0.50 -11.81
CA VAL A 19 1.23 1.40 -10.71
C VAL A 19 2.14 0.67 -9.73
N THR A 20 3.26 1.30 -9.39
CA THR A 20 4.24 0.79 -8.42
C THR A 20 4.32 1.77 -7.25
N PRO A 21 4.00 1.36 -6.02
CA PRO A 21 4.12 2.23 -4.86
C PRO A 21 5.59 2.44 -4.49
N CYS A 22 5.98 3.67 -4.16
CA CYS A 22 7.38 4.04 -3.90
C CYS A 22 7.62 4.52 -2.46
N ARG A 23 6.74 5.37 -1.93
CA ARG A 23 6.76 5.80 -0.53
C ARG A 23 5.40 6.32 -0.13
N PHE A 24 5.07 6.20 1.14
CA PHE A 24 3.84 6.76 1.68
C PHE A 24 4.09 7.60 2.93
N ARG A 25 3.18 8.53 3.20
CA ARG A 25 3.15 9.30 4.44
C ARG A 25 1.96 8.87 5.27
N TRP A 26 2.24 8.48 6.51
CA TRP A 26 1.25 8.03 7.49
C TRP A 26 1.65 8.51 8.89
N GLN A 27 0.69 8.99 9.68
CA GLN A 27 0.92 9.55 11.03
C GLN A 27 2.11 10.54 11.11
N ASN A 28 2.20 11.44 10.12
CA ASN A 28 3.27 12.43 10.00
C ASN A 28 4.70 11.86 9.82
N ARG A 29 4.82 10.58 9.44
CA ARG A 29 6.08 9.92 9.10
C ARG A 29 6.06 9.45 7.65
N VAL A 30 7.22 9.50 7.00
CA VAL A 30 7.41 9.00 5.63
C VAL A 30 8.05 7.61 5.68
N TYR A 31 7.45 6.67 4.97
CA TYR A 31 7.87 5.28 4.86
C TYR A 31 8.33 5.03 3.42
N HIS A 32 9.62 4.75 3.26
CA HIS A 32 10.19 4.42 1.95
C HIS A 32 9.98 2.93 1.67
N ILE A 33 9.33 2.60 0.55
CA ILE A 33 9.14 1.22 0.12
C ILE A 33 10.40 0.77 -0.60
N VAL A 34 11.03 -0.27 -0.09
CA VAL A 34 12.24 -0.86 -0.70
C VAL A 34 11.94 -2.13 -1.50
N ARG A 35 10.78 -2.75 -1.24
CA ARG A 35 10.35 -3.96 -1.94
C ARG A 35 8.84 -4.10 -1.94
N VAL A 36 8.29 -4.51 -3.09
CA VAL A 36 6.95 -5.10 -3.18
C VAL A 36 7.11 -6.61 -3.08
N SER A 37 6.55 -7.22 -2.04
CA SER A 37 6.63 -8.66 -1.80
C SER A 37 5.57 -9.43 -2.57
N SER A 38 4.36 -8.87 -2.67
CA SER A 38 3.22 -9.44 -3.39
C SER A 38 2.36 -8.32 -3.97
N SER A 39 1.67 -8.60 -5.06
CA SER A 39 0.67 -7.71 -5.64
C SER A 39 -0.47 -8.50 -6.26
N TRP A 40 -1.70 -8.04 -6.09
CA TRP A 40 -2.88 -8.65 -6.72
C TRP A 40 -3.95 -7.61 -6.99
N GLU A 41 -4.96 -8.02 -7.73
CA GLU A 41 -6.11 -7.18 -8.06
C GLU A 41 -7.37 -7.78 -7.45
N SER A 42 -8.27 -6.91 -7.01
CA SER A 42 -9.63 -7.32 -6.67
C SER A 42 -10.65 -6.36 -7.26
N ARG A 43 -11.92 -6.78 -7.25
CA ARG A 43 -13.04 -5.95 -7.69
C ARG A 43 -14.12 -5.94 -6.63
N ARG A 44 -14.71 -4.77 -6.38
CA ARG A 44 -15.97 -4.65 -5.64
C ARG A 44 -16.97 -3.94 -6.56
N GLY A 45 -17.93 -4.70 -7.07
CA GLY A 45 -18.77 -4.25 -8.18
C GLY A 45 -17.92 -3.95 -9.42
N THR A 46 -18.03 -2.72 -9.94
CA THR A 46 -17.26 -2.23 -11.08
C THR A 46 -15.90 -1.63 -10.70
N VAL A 47 -15.68 -1.37 -9.41
CA VAL A 47 -14.46 -0.70 -8.94
C VAL A 47 -13.32 -1.71 -8.82
N LYS A 48 -12.20 -1.39 -9.47
CA LYS A 48 -10.96 -2.16 -9.38
C LYS A 48 -10.11 -1.66 -8.22
N TYR A 49 -9.47 -2.59 -7.51
CA TYR A 49 -8.53 -2.31 -6.44
C TYR A 49 -7.20 -2.97 -6.76
N TYR A 50 -6.10 -2.23 -6.53
CA TYR A 50 -4.75 -2.78 -6.62
C TYR A 50 -4.20 -2.94 -5.21
N HIS A 51 -3.82 -4.14 -4.85
CA HIS A 51 -3.31 -4.50 -3.53
C HIS A 51 -1.83 -4.82 -3.59
N TYR A 52 -1.11 -4.44 -2.54
CA TYR A 52 0.32 -4.65 -2.42
C TYR A 52 0.68 -5.02 -0.99
N VAL A 53 1.54 -6.02 -0.85
CA VAL A 53 2.33 -6.21 0.38
C VAL A 53 3.69 -5.59 0.14
N VAL A 54 4.03 -4.58 0.94
CA VAL A 54 5.25 -3.78 0.79
C VAL A 54 6.13 -3.90 2.03
N ARG A 55 7.44 -3.88 1.82
CA ARG A 55 8.43 -3.78 2.90
C ARG A 55 9.10 -2.41 2.85
N THR A 56 9.23 -1.79 4.00
CA THR A 56 9.84 -0.48 4.15
C THR A 56 11.33 -0.57 4.43
N SER A 57 12.04 0.57 4.38
CA SER A 57 13.46 0.65 4.76
C SER A 57 13.73 0.31 6.23
N ALA A 58 12.71 0.37 7.10
CA ALA A 58 12.80 -0.03 8.50
C ALA A 58 12.45 -1.53 8.71
N ASP A 59 12.33 -2.29 7.61
CA ASP A 59 11.94 -3.71 7.57
C ASP A 59 10.48 -4.00 7.96
N ASP A 60 9.71 -2.98 8.33
CA ASP A 60 8.26 -3.06 8.55
C ASP A 60 7.54 -3.55 7.28
N VAL A 61 6.50 -4.38 7.45
CA VAL A 61 5.71 -4.92 6.35
C VAL A 61 4.25 -4.46 6.46
N TYR A 62 3.75 -3.87 5.38
CA TYR A 62 2.39 -3.34 5.29
C TYR A 62 1.63 -3.96 4.12
N GLU A 63 0.33 -4.19 4.33
CA GLU A 63 -0.63 -4.39 3.24
C GLU A 63 -1.34 -3.07 2.96
N ILE A 64 -1.36 -2.68 1.69
CA ILE A 64 -1.94 -1.43 1.22
C ILE A 64 -2.74 -1.66 -0.06
N HIS A 65 -3.74 -0.80 -0.30
CA HIS A 65 -4.46 -0.82 -1.56
C HIS A 65 -4.76 0.56 -2.13
N LEU A 66 -4.86 0.60 -3.47
CA LEU A 66 -5.39 1.71 -4.26
C LEU A 66 -6.83 1.41 -4.65
N ASN A 67 -7.74 2.34 -4.34
CA ASN A 67 -9.07 2.39 -4.95
C ASN A 67 -9.00 3.21 -6.26
N THR A 68 -9.28 2.57 -7.40
CA THR A 68 -9.18 3.23 -8.72
C THR A 68 -10.28 4.23 -9.02
N GLU A 69 -11.40 4.19 -8.30
CA GLU A 69 -12.50 5.16 -8.46
C GLU A 69 -12.16 6.49 -7.77
N THR A 70 -11.64 6.43 -6.55
CA THR A 70 -11.33 7.63 -5.76
C THR A 70 -9.88 8.09 -5.89
N MET A 71 -9.03 7.27 -6.53
CA MET A 71 -7.57 7.42 -6.55
C MET A 71 -6.94 7.51 -5.14
N GLY A 72 -7.63 6.97 -4.13
CA GLY A 72 -7.20 6.98 -2.73
C GLY A 72 -6.44 5.73 -2.33
N TRP A 73 -5.46 5.91 -1.44
CA TRP A 73 -4.67 4.82 -0.85
C TRP A 73 -5.04 4.59 0.61
N VAL A 74 -5.02 3.32 1.02
CA VAL A 74 -5.33 2.86 2.38
C VAL A 74 -4.27 1.87 2.84
N ILE A 75 -3.91 1.92 4.13
CA ILE A 75 -3.23 0.83 4.83
C ILE A 75 -4.30 -0.11 5.37
N ASP A 76 -4.27 -1.36 4.92
CA ASP A 76 -5.17 -2.40 5.41
C ASP A 76 -4.62 -2.99 6.70
N CYS A 77 -3.35 -3.40 6.68
CA CYS A 77 -2.72 -4.10 7.79
C CYS A 77 -1.26 -3.73 7.99
N GLU A 78 -0.82 -3.78 9.25
CA GLU A 78 0.58 -3.82 9.65
C GLU A 78 0.93 -5.22 10.18
N TYR A 79 2.00 -5.80 9.65
CA TYR A 79 2.59 -7.02 10.18
C TYR A 79 3.69 -6.63 11.17
N SER A 80 3.34 -6.61 12.45
CA SER A 80 4.32 -6.51 13.52
C SER A 80 5.32 -7.67 13.43
N ASN A 81 6.61 -7.38 13.27
CA ASN A 81 7.65 -8.35 13.60
C ASN A 81 7.52 -8.63 15.10
N GLY A 82 7.09 -9.84 15.46
CA GLY A 82 7.15 -10.28 16.85
C GLY A 82 8.59 -10.19 17.33
N ALA A 83 8.80 -9.51 18.45
CA ALA A 83 10.05 -9.55 19.21
C ALA A 83 10.35 -10.97 19.70
#